data_AF-A0A962AMJ7-F1
#
_entry.id   AF-A0A962AMJ7-F1
#
_cell.length_a   1.000
_cell.length_b   1.000
_cell.length_c   1.000
_cell.angle_alpha   90.00
_cell.angle_beta   90.00
_cell.angle_gamma   90.00
#
_symmetry.space_group_name_H-M   'P 1'
#
loop_
_entity.id
_entity.type
_entity.pdbx_description
1 polymer ?
#
loop_
_entity_poly.entity_id
_entity_poly.type
_entity_poly.pdbx_seq_one_letter_code
_entity_poly.pdbx_strand_id
1 'polypeptide(L)'
;MEWVKTLHLFGVIGWMAGVFYMPRLLVNIAEAHKASEPVERLMGMAKRLFRFCAGLGIVGMAAGIWDWLGYGIGGRWLHWKLLFVVALIVYYALSAVWLAQMRRGDFRHSSIFYRVYNEFSLLMFVPILIFAVTKLG
;
A
#
# COMPACT_ATOMS: atom_id res chain seq x y z
N MET A 1 -12.96 -20.87 7.02
CA MET A 1 -11.97 -21.96 7.18
C MET A 1 -10.66 -21.34 7.65
N GLU A 2 -9.98 -21.88 8.67
CA GLU A 2 -8.79 -21.23 9.26
C GLU A 2 -7.66 -20.98 8.24
N TRP A 3 -7.49 -21.87 7.25
CA TRP A 3 -6.50 -21.71 6.18
C TRP A 3 -6.74 -20.48 5.28
N VAL A 4 -8.00 -20.15 5.00
CA VAL A 4 -8.35 -18.99 4.15
C VAL A 4 -8.05 -17.68 4.89
N LYS A 5 -8.35 -17.62 6.19
CA LYS A 5 -7.98 -16.49 7.05
C LYS A 5 -6.47 -16.30 7.12
N THR A 6 -5.70 -17.39 7.25
CA THR A 6 -4.24 -17.36 7.24
C THR A 6 -3.70 -16.83 5.91
N LEU A 7 -4.25 -17.30 4.78
CA LEU A 7 -3.87 -16.81 3.45
C LEU A 7 -4.22 -15.33 3.25
N HIS A 8 -5.40 -14.92 3.72
CA HIS A 8 -5.82 -13.51 3.73
C HIS A 8 -4.82 -12.66 4.50
N LEU A 9 -4.49 -13.05 5.73
CA LEU A 9 -3.57 -12.31 6.59
C LEU A 9 -2.15 -12.26 5.99
N PHE A 10 -1.66 -13.37 5.45
CA PHE A 10 -0.37 -13.43 4.75
C PHE A 10 -0.31 -12.43 3.59
N GLY A 11 -1.34 -12.43 2.74
CA GLY A 11 -1.44 -11.49 1.61
C GLY A 11 -1.52 -10.03 2.06
N VAL A 12 -2.34 -9.74 3.08
CA VAL A 12 -2.50 -8.40 3.64
C VAL A 12 -1.19 -7.89 4.26
N ILE A 13 -0.50 -8.70 5.07
CA ILE A 13 0.79 -8.31 5.68
C ILE A 13 1.82 -8.03 4.57
N GLY A 14 1.93 -8.91 3.58
CA GLY A 14 2.83 -8.74 2.46
C GLY A 14 2.53 -7.49 1.62
N TRP A 15 1.25 -7.16 1.45
CA TRP A 15 0.84 -5.94 0.76
C TRP A 15 1.11 -4.68 1.58
N MET A 16 0.81 -4.70 2.88
CA MET A 16 1.04 -3.59 3.80
C MET A 16 2.52 -3.21 3.86
N ALA A 17 3.43 -4.19 3.79
CA ALA A 17 4.85 -3.90 3.64
C ALA A 17 5.12 -2.99 2.43
N GLY A 18 4.50 -3.28 1.28
CA GLY A 18 4.58 -2.43 0.09
C GLY A 18 3.97 -1.04 0.28
N VAL A 19 2.81 -0.94 0.94
CA VAL A 19 2.14 0.34 1.23
C VAL A 19 3.04 1.28 2.03
N PHE A 20 3.77 0.77 3.03
CA PHE A 20 4.69 1.59 3.82
C PHE A 20 6.03 1.85 3.14
N TYR A 21 6.58 0.88 2.40
CA TYR A 21 7.91 1.02 1.84
C TYR A 21 7.97 1.82 0.53
N MET A 22 6.92 1.76 -0.29
CA MET A 22 6.93 2.47 -1.57
C MET A 22 7.09 3.99 -1.45
N PRO A 23 6.34 4.69 -0.58
CA PRO A 23 6.50 6.13 -0.36
C PRO A 23 7.93 6.51 0.01
N ARG A 24 8.54 5.75 0.93
CA ARG A 24 9.94 5.94 1.33
C ARG A 24 10.90 5.78 0.17
N LEU A 25 10.66 4.81 -0.71
CA LEU A 25 11.49 4.57 -1.86
C LEU A 25 11.36 5.69 -2.91
N LEU A 26 10.17 6.29 -3.06
CA LEU A 26 9.97 7.49 -3.88
C LEU A 26 10.74 8.70 -3.33
N VAL A 27 10.77 8.90 -2.01
CA VAL A 27 11.63 9.92 -1.37
C VAL A 27 13.08 9.71 -1.75
N ASN A 28 13.61 8.51 -1.55
CA ASN A 28 15.00 8.20 -1.85
C ASN A 28 15.34 8.40 -3.34
N ILE A 29 14.43 8.04 -4.25
CA ILE A 29 14.62 8.29 -5.69
C ILE A 29 14.66 9.79 -5.98
N ALA A 30 13.78 10.59 -5.38
CA ALA A 30 13.75 12.03 -5.58
C ALA A 30 14.99 12.73 -5.00
N GLU A 31 15.48 12.27 -3.85
CA GLU A 31 16.70 12.79 -3.22
C GLU A 31 17.96 12.43 -3.99
N ALA A 32 18.10 11.16 -4.41
CA ALA A 32 19.19 10.71 -5.27
C ALA A 32 19.22 11.49 -6.60
N HIS A 33 18.05 11.73 -7.22
CA HIS A 33 17.97 12.55 -8.43
C HIS A 33 18.46 13.98 -8.19
N LYS A 34 18.04 14.61 -7.08
CA LYS A 34 18.48 15.96 -6.71
C LYS A 34 20.00 16.03 -6.45
N ALA A 35 20.58 14.95 -5.92
CA ALA A 35 22.02 14.83 -5.68
C ALA A 35 22.82 14.44 -6.95
N SER A 36 22.18 14.29 -8.11
CA SER A 36 22.80 13.79 -9.35
C SER A 36 23.37 12.37 -9.22
N GLU A 37 22.78 11.54 -8.36
CA GLU A 37 23.15 10.14 -8.16
C GLU A 37 22.37 9.18 -9.10
N PRO A 38 22.91 7.97 -9.37
CA PRO A 38 22.22 6.98 -10.19
C PRO A 38 20.90 6.47 -9.57
N VAL A 39 19.77 6.78 -10.21
CA VAL A 39 18.42 6.41 -9.72
C VAL A 39 17.85 5.11 -10.30
N GLU A 40 18.42 4.60 -11.39
CA GLU A 40 17.88 3.47 -12.16
C GLU A 40 17.72 2.20 -11.31
N ARG A 41 18.72 1.91 -10.46
CA ARG A 41 18.69 0.77 -9.55
C ARG A 41 17.55 0.89 -8.53
N LEU A 42 17.37 2.09 -7.96
CA LEU A 42 16.29 2.35 -6.99
C LEU A 42 14.91 2.22 -7.64
N MET A 43 14.74 2.77 -8.84
CA MET A 43 13.50 2.62 -9.61
C MET A 43 13.21 1.15 -9.97
N GLY A 44 14.24 0.38 -10.31
CA GLY A 44 14.13 -1.06 -10.56
C GLY A 44 13.75 -1.86 -9.32
N MET A 45 14.29 -1.51 -8.15
CA MET A 45 13.89 -2.08 -6.86
C MET A 45 12.43 -1.73 -6.55
N ALA A 46 12.04 -0.47 -6.73
CA ALA A 46 10.68 0.01 -6.49
C ALA A 46 9.65 -0.73 -7.33
N LYS A 47 9.92 -0.92 -8.62
CA LYS A 47 9.02 -1.66 -9.51
C LYS A 47 8.87 -3.13 -9.10
N ARG A 48 9.95 -3.79 -8.69
CA ARG A 48 9.91 -5.19 -8.24
C ARG A 48 9.12 -5.33 -6.94
N LEU A 49 9.41 -4.46 -5.97
CA LEU A 49 8.70 -4.42 -4.69
C LEU A 49 7.21 -4.15 -4.90
N PHE A 50 6.86 -3.16 -5.74
CA PHE A 50 5.48 -2.83 -6.05
C PHE A 50 4.72 -4.04 -6.59
N ARG A 51 5.27 -4.71 -7.62
CA ARG A 51 4.60 -5.87 -8.23
C ARG A 51 4.45 -7.05 -7.27
N PHE A 52 5.49 -7.31 -6.47
CA PHE A 52 5.46 -8.40 -5.50
C PHE A 52 4.40 -8.18 -4.42
N CYS A 53 4.41 -7.01 -3.78
CA CYS A 53 3.44 -6.65 -2.75
C CYS A 53 2.02 -6.50 -3.31
N ALA A 54 1.86 -5.98 -4.54
CA ALA A 54 0.56 -5.95 -5.22
C ALA A 54 0.01 -7.37 -5.45
N GLY A 55 0.86 -8.31 -5.88
CA GLY A 55 0.47 -9.72 -6.05
C GLY A 55 -0.01 -10.35 -4.74
N LEU A 56 0.72 -10.13 -3.64
CA LEU A 56 0.31 -10.56 -2.31
C LEU A 56 -1.01 -9.90 -1.87
N GLY A 57 -1.20 -8.61 -2.18
CA GLY A 57 -2.45 -7.90 -1.93
C GLY A 57 -3.64 -8.51 -2.66
N ILE A 58 -3.47 -8.89 -3.93
CA ILE A 58 -4.51 -9.58 -4.71
C ILE A 58 -4.88 -10.91 -4.07
N VAL A 59 -3.87 -11.73 -3.70
CA VAL A 59 -4.11 -13.00 -3.00
C VAL A 59 -4.84 -12.78 -1.68
N GLY A 60 -4.42 -11.78 -0.90
CA GLY A 60 -5.05 -11.41 0.36
C GLY A 60 -6.50 -10.99 0.16
N MET A 61 -6.78 -10.08 -0.78
CA MET A 61 -8.13 -9.62 -1.08
C MET A 61 -9.03 -10.75 -1.59
N ALA A 62 -8.55 -11.60 -2.48
CA ALA A 62 -9.31 -12.75 -2.98
C ALA A 62 -9.70 -13.72 -1.86
N ALA A 63 -8.77 -14.04 -0.96
CA ALA A 63 -9.06 -14.85 0.23
C ALA A 63 -10.06 -14.15 1.17
N GLY A 64 -9.97 -12.83 1.33
CA GLY A 64 -10.91 -12.06 2.13
C GLY A 64 -12.34 -12.04 1.56
N ILE A 65 -12.47 -11.95 0.23
CA ILE A 65 -13.77 -12.04 -0.47
C ILE A 65 -14.35 -13.44 -0.32
N TRP A 66 -13.52 -14.48 -0.45
CA TRP A 66 -13.94 -15.87 -0.27
C TRP A 66 -14.53 -16.09 1.13
N ASP A 67 -13.82 -15.65 2.17
CA ASP A 67 -14.32 -15.74 3.55
C ASP A 67 -15.59 -14.90 3.74
N TRP A 68 -15.70 -13.72 3.12
CA TRP A 68 -16.90 -12.89 3.22
C TRP A 68 -18.15 -13.57 2.64
N LEU A 69 -18.03 -14.15 1.44
CA LEU A 69 -19.11 -14.88 0.78
C LEU A 69 -19.49 -16.16 1.55
N GLY A 70 -18.53 -16.82 2.20
CA GLY A 70 -18.76 -18.04 2.97
C GLY A 70 -19.43 -17.82 4.33
N TYR A 71 -19.17 -16.69 5.00
CA TYR A 71 -19.70 -16.41 6.35
C TYR A 71 -20.82 -15.36 6.38
N GLY A 72 -21.11 -14.67 5.27
CA GLY A 72 -22.19 -13.70 5.19
C GLY A 72 -22.04 -12.52 6.16
N ILE A 73 -20.80 -12.12 6.47
CA ILE A 73 -20.53 -11.06 7.46
C ILE A 73 -21.08 -9.74 6.91
N GLY A 74 -22.07 -9.16 7.60
CA GLY A 74 -22.69 -7.89 7.24
C GLY A 74 -22.51 -6.81 8.31
N GLY A 75 -23.07 -5.63 8.06
CA GLY A 75 -23.17 -4.54 9.05
C GLY A 75 -22.30 -3.31 8.77
N ARG A 76 -22.44 -2.30 9.65
CA ARG A 76 -21.74 -1.00 9.52
C ARG A 76 -20.22 -1.14 9.57
N TRP A 77 -19.72 -2.10 10.36
CA TRP A 77 -18.29 -2.39 10.45
C TRP A 77 -17.66 -2.77 9.10
N LEU A 78 -18.35 -3.57 8.28
CA LEU A 78 -17.84 -4.00 6.98
C LEU A 78 -17.71 -2.81 6.01
N HIS A 79 -18.67 -1.88 6.02
CA HIS A 79 -18.65 -0.70 5.16
C HIS A 79 -17.44 0.17 5.44
N TRP A 80 -17.16 0.43 6.73
CA TRP A 80 -15.96 1.15 7.15
C TRP A 80 -14.68 0.41 6.81
N LYS A 81 -14.64 -0.91 7.02
CA LYS A 81 -13.49 -1.73 6.62
C LYS A 81 -13.20 -1.63 5.13
N LEU A 82 -14.23 -1.73 4.28
CA LEU A 82 -14.09 -1.60 2.83
C LEU A 82 -13.64 -0.20 2.42
N LEU A 83 -14.15 0.85 3.06
CA LEU A 83 -13.71 2.22 2.83
C LEU A 83 -12.21 2.36 3.07
N PHE A 84 -11.69 1.82 4.17
CA PHE A 84 -10.26 1.84 4.47
C PHE A 84 -9.42 1.06 3.47
N VAL A 85 -9.89 -0.13 3.06
CA VAL A 85 -9.22 -0.93 2.02
C VAL A 85 -9.15 -0.16 0.70
N VAL A 86 -10.25 0.47 0.28
CA VAL A 86 -10.28 1.29 -0.94
C VAL A 86 -9.32 2.48 -0.83
N ALA A 87 -9.29 3.17 0.30
CA ALA A 87 -8.35 4.28 0.54
C ALA A 87 -6.89 3.82 0.42
N LEU A 88 -6.54 2.67 1.00
CA LEU A 88 -5.21 2.07 0.89
C LEU A 88 -4.85 1.65 -0.54
N ILE A 89 -5.81 1.10 -1.30
CA ILE A 89 -5.61 0.76 -2.72
C ILE A 89 -5.30 2.01 -3.53
N VAL A 90 -6.09 3.07 -3.36
CA VAL A 90 -5.87 4.35 -4.06
C VAL A 90 -4.49 4.89 -3.72
N TYR A 91 -4.14 4.96 -2.43
CA TYR A 91 -2.82 5.39 -1.98
C TYR A 91 -1.70 4.56 -2.61
N TYR A 92 -1.82 3.23 -2.58
CA TYR A 92 -0.81 2.35 -3.15
C TYR A 92 -0.68 2.52 -4.67
N ALA A 93 -1.80 2.68 -5.38
CA ALA A 93 -1.82 2.93 -6.82
C ALA A 93 -1.17 4.27 -7.19
N LEU A 94 -1.39 5.33 -6.39
CA LEU A 94 -0.71 6.62 -6.60
C LEU A 94 0.82 6.47 -6.54
N SER A 95 1.32 5.60 -5.65
CA SER A 95 2.75 5.27 -5.57
C SER A 95 3.31 4.72 -6.90
N ALA A 96 2.53 3.89 -7.60
CA ALA A 96 2.90 3.41 -8.93
C ALA A 96 2.82 4.50 -10.00
N VAL A 97 1.85 5.42 -9.91
CA VAL A 97 1.73 6.56 -10.83
C VAL A 97 2.96 7.45 -10.75
N TRP A 98 3.41 7.84 -9.55
CA TRP A 98 4.62 8.66 -9.42
C TRP A 98 5.88 7.90 -9.80
N LEU A 99 6.00 6.62 -9.46
CA LEU A 99 7.12 5.80 -9.92
C LEU A 99 7.19 5.77 -11.46
N ALA A 100 6.05 5.65 -12.14
CA ALA A 100 5.99 5.67 -13.59
C ALA A 100 6.33 7.05 -14.19
N GLN A 101 6.01 8.15 -13.49
CA GLN A 101 6.43 9.51 -13.89
C GLN A 101 7.94 9.68 -13.75
N MET A 102 8.52 9.34 -12.59
CA MET A 102 9.96 9.44 -12.37
C MET A 102 10.76 8.58 -13.37
N ARG A 103 10.28 7.39 -13.71
CA ARG A 103 10.90 6.52 -14.73
C ARG A 103 10.88 7.10 -16.15
N ARG A 104 10.02 8.07 -16.42
CA ARG A 104 9.99 8.84 -17.68
C ARG A 104 10.85 10.10 -17.62
N GLY A 105 11.60 10.30 -16.53
CA GLY A 105 12.40 11.51 -16.28
C GLY A 105 11.59 12.69 -15.75
N ASP A 106 10.31 12.48 -15.40
CA ASP A 106 9.42 13.55 -14.98
C ASP A 106 9.37 13.66 -13.44
N PHE A 107 10.24 14.51 -12.88
CA PHE A 107 10.36 14.77 -11.44
C PHE A 107 9.56 16.00 -11.02
N ARG A 108 8.23 15.97 -11.18
CA ARG A 108 7.34 17.11 -10.91
C ARG A 108 7.28 17.58 -9.47
N HIS A 109 7.53 16.68 -8.53
CA HIS A 109 7.32 16.95 -7.10
C HIS A 109 8.65 17.00 -6.35
N SER A 110 8.72 17.87 -5.35
CA SER A 110 9.91 18.04 -4.50
C SER A 110 10.09 16.87 -3.52
N SER A 111 11.31 16.67 -3.00
CA SER A 111 11.56 15.67 -1.94
C SER A 111 10.70 15.91 -0.68
N ILE A 112 10.34 17.16 -0.38
CA ILE A 112 9.44 17.49 0.73
C ILE A 112 8.04 16.90 0.50
N PHE A 113 7.49 17.01 -0.73
CA PHE A 113 6.21 16.40 -1.07
C PHE A 113 6.21 14.90 -0.80
N TYR A 114 7.25 14.19 -1.25
CA TYR A 114 7.34 12.74 -1.02
C TYR A 114 7.54 12.37 0.46
N ARG A 115 8.19 13.21 1.26
CA ARG A 115 8.32 13.01 2.72
C ARG A 115 6.98 13.12 3.43
N VAL A 116 6.21 14.18 3.13
CA VAL A 116 4.84 14.34 3.63
C VAL A 116 3.97 13.16 3.19
N TYR A 117 4.10 12.75 1.93
CA TYR A 117 3.40 11.58 1.41
C TYR A 117 3.75 10.28 2.16
N ASN A 118 5.03 10.09 2.52
CA ASN A 118 5.48 8.97 3.34
C ASN A 118 4.93 8.99 4.78
N GLU A 119 4.80 10.17 5.40
CA GLU A 119 4.16 10.28 6.71
C GLU A 119 2.66 9.97 6.64
N PHE A 120 2.01 10.28 5.52
CA PHE A 120 0.60 9.98 5.31
C PHE A 120 0.30 8.48 5.37
N SER A 121 1.24 7.60 4.97
CA SER A 121 1.09 6.15 5.13
C SER A 121 0.85 5.75 6.59
N LEU A 122 1.59 6.37 7.51
CA LEU A 122 1.44 6.11 8.95
C LEU A 122 0.14 6.71 9.48
N LEU A 123 -0.18 7.94 9.06
CA LEU A 123 -1.38 8.64 9.47
C LEU A 123 -2.67 7.91 9.06
N MET A 124 -2.69 7.27 7.89
CA MET A 124 -3.79 6.39 7.49
C MET A 124 -3.81 5.08 8.28
N PHE A 125 -2.65 4.49 8.56
CA PHE A 125 -2.60 3.18 9.20
C PHE A 125 -3.12 3.17 10.63
N VAL A 126 -2.80 4.21 11.43
CA VAL A 126 -3.17 4.24 12.85
C VAL A 126 -4.71 4.15 13.05
N PRO A 127 -5.55 4.96 12.39
CA PRO A 127 -7.00 4.81 12.46
C PRO A 127 -7.49 3.44 11.98
N ILE A 128 -6.90 2.90 10.91
CA ILE A 128 -7.26 1.58 10.36
C ILE A 128 -6.98 0.47 11.38
N LEU A 129 -5.82 0.53 12.06
CA LEU A 129 -5.44 -0.41 13.10
C LEU A 129 -6.38 -0.33 14.30
N ILE A 130 -6.65 0.89 14.80
CA ILE A 130 -7.57 1.11 15.92
C ILE A 130 -8.95 0.53 15.58
N PHE A 131 -9.47 0.85 14.40
CA PHE A 131 -10.76 0.36 13.93
C PHE A 131 -10.79 -1.17 13.80
N ALA A 132 -9.73 -1.77 13.25
CA ALA A 132 -9.62 -3.21 13.09
C ALA A 132 -9.57 -3.97 14.43
N VAL A 133 -8.89 -3.43 15.44
CA VAL A 133 -8.72 -4.06 16.76
C VAL A 133 -9.95 -3.86 17.65
N THR A 134 -10.41 -2.61 17.77
CA THR A 134 -11.53 -2.27 18.67
C THR A 134 -12.88 -2.74 18.13
N LYS A 135 -12.95 -3.07 16.83
CA LYS A 135 -14.21 -3.31 16.11
C LYS A 135 -15.23 -2.20 16.36
N LEU A 136 -14.79 -0.95 16.54
CA LEU A 136 -15.67 0.21 16.74
C LEU A 136 -16.74 0.22 15.65
N GLY A 137 -17.94 -0.27 15.98
CA GLY A 137 -19.00 -0.60 15.02
C GLY A 137 -20.26 -1.04 15.74
#